data_AF-A0A1Z8ZAN1-F1
#
_entry.id   AF-A0A1Z8ZAN1-F1
#
_cell.length_a   1.000
_cell.length_b   1.000
_cell.length_c   1.000
_cell.angle_alpha   90.00
_cell.angle_beta   90.00
_cell.angle_gamma   90.00
#
_symmetry.space_group_name_H-M   'P 1'
#
loop_
_entity.id
_entity.type
_entity.pdbx_description
1 polymer ?
#
loop_
_entity_poly.entity_id
_entity_poly.type
_entity_poly.pdbx_seq_one_letter_code
_entity_poly.pdbx_strand_id
1 'polypeptide(L)'
;MKYLKLFLIYVSLAFFSGCEKKELENQVVVLQDEVDELESALDNLQGENKDLKGRIAEIKKLEKELKLLRAKMDSVAQLPGTLYSQAHEYFELEDYDACMDLLVVLSEKYPDWDRKKVEKKYDDANRKKREFEKEQLRLKKVEERKQKRAAQMLDSIKNNVESVFDSKSGKTYYRTLRSTLCQVAHTISFGIELYLVVHKDGNREFRIRSTYIDKSGSDYHDPQWMNYNEIELLTDNNKRIYVNVDERKKEFIESTFINQEKSDDIIDTDKILNFFDANRIRVYFKGKYLYEFDMTYEQFNAFREILANYDYI
;
A
#
# COMPACT_ATOMS: atom_id res chain seq x y z
N MET A 1 -12.99 -31.58 108.72
CA MET A 1 -12.65 -30.15 108.53
C MET A 1 -12.99 -29.64 107.11
N LYS A 2 -14.20 -29.91 106.60
CA LYS A 2 -14.70 -29.39 105.30
C LYS A 2 -15.67 -28.20 105.44
N TYR A 3 -16.01 -27.81 106.67
CA TYR A 3 -17.07 -26.83 106.95
C TYR A 3 -16.57 -25.44 107.40
N LEU A 4 -15.26 -25.25 107.64
CA LEU A 4 -14.72 -23.97 108.09
C LEU A 4 -14.46 -22.97 106.94
N LYS A 5 -14.17 -23.47 105.73
CA LYS A 5 -13.92 -22.62 104.55
C LYS A 5 -15.22 -22.12 103.89
N LEU A 6 -16.31 -22.88 104.01
CA LEU A 6 -17.64 -22.50 103.49
C LEU A 6 -18.29 -21.37 104.30
N PHE A 7 -17.95 -21.25 105.59
CA PHE A 7 -18.52 -20.21 106.46
C PHE A 7 -17.92 -18.81 106.18
N LEU A 8 -16.64 -18.74 105.84
CA LEU A 8 -15.95 -17.46 105.56
C LEU A 8 -16.40 -16.80 104.25
N ILE A 9 -16.73 -17.59 103.22
CA ILE A 9 -17.20 -17.06 101.92
C ILE A 9 -18.62 -16.49 102.06
N TYR A 10 -19.45 -17.11 102.89
CA TYR A 10 -20.83 -16.67 103.12
C TYR A 10 -20.90 -15.33 103.88
N VAL A 11 -19.95 -15.07 104.78
CA VAL A 11 -19.90 -13.81 105.55
C VAL A 11 -19.40 -12.64 104.70
N SER A 12 -18.55 -12.88 103.70
CA SER A 12 -18.12 -11.83 102.75
C SER A 12 -19.19 -11.40 101.74
N LEU A 13 -20.25 -12.20 101.54
CA LEU A 13 -21.33 -11.94 100.59
C LEU A 13 -22.46 -11.04 101.14
N ALA A 14 -22.39 -10.63 102.41
CA ALA A 14 -23.53 -10.03 103.11
C ALA A 14 -23.52 -8.49 103.24
N PHE A 15 -22.56 -7.75 102.66
CA PHE A 15 -22.43 -6.32 103.02
C PHE A 15 -22.51 -5.25 101.91
N PHE A 16 -22.74 -5.57 100.64
CA PHE A 16 -22.97 -4.52 99.64
C PHE A 16 -24.09 -4.89 98.67
N SER A 17 -25.32 -4.74 99.15
CA SER A 17 -26.56 -4.87 98.40
C SER A 17 -27.17 -3.48 98.16
N GLY A 18 -27.48 -3.12 96.91
CA GLY A 18 -28.47 -2.05 96.68
C GLY A 18 -28.52 -1.48 95.28
N CYS A 19 -27.43 -0.88 94.80
CA CYS A 19 -27.42 -0.16 93.52
C CYS A 19 -26.89 -1.00 92.35
N GLU A 20 -25.91 -1.87 92.58
CA GLU A 20 -25.29 -2.67 91.51
C GLU A 20 -26.24 -3.73 90.93
N LYS A 21 -27.23 -4.22 91.69
CA LYS A 21 -28.07 -5.36 91.27
C LYS A 21 -28.97 -5.07 90.07
N LYS A 22 -29.60 -3.89 90.00
CA LYS A 22 -30.45 -3.50 88.86
C LYS A 22 -29.65 -3.20 87.60
N GLU A 23 -28.46 -2.64 87.77
CA GLU A 23 -27.53 -2.37 86.67
C GLU A 23 -26.94 -3.68 86.12
N LEU A 24 -26.64 -4.64 87.00
CA LEU A 24 -26.25 -6.01 86.63
C LEU A 24 -27.37 -6.77 85.91
N GLU A 25 -28.62 -6.68 86.40
CA GLU A 25 -29.78 -7.32 85.75
C GLU A 25 -30.02 -6.76 84.34
N ASN A 26 -29.90 -5.44 84.15
CA ASN A 26 -29.98 -4.84 82.81
C ASN A 26 -28.81 -5.27 81.91
N GLN A 27 -27.58 -5.36 82.43
CA GLN A 27 -26.43 -5.87 81.67
C GLN A 27 -26.62 -7.33 81.27
N VAL A 28 -27.20 -8.17 82.14
CA VAL A 28 -27.50 -9.57 81.83
C VAL A 28 -28.55 -9.70 80.73
N VAL A 29 -29.60 -8.87 80.74
CA VAL A 29 -30.62 -8.86 79.68
C VAL A 29 -30.01 -8.43 78.34
N VAL A 30 -29.23 -7.35 78.32
CA VAL A 30 -28.54 -6.88 77.09
C VAL A 30 -27.59 -7.95 76.55
N LEU A 31 -26.83 -8.62 77.43
CA LEU A 31 -25.95 -9.72 77.04
C LEU A 31 -26.70 -10.95 76.54
N GLN A 32 -27.90 -11.23 77.05
CA GLN A 32 -28.75 -12.33 76.55
C GLN A 32 -29.32 -12.01 75.17
N ASP A 33 -29.80 -10.77 74.96
CA ASP A 33 -30.25 -10.33 73.65
C ASP A 33 -29.10 -10.39 72.61
N GLU A 34 -27.88 -9.99 73.00
CA GLU A 34 -26.69 -10.12 72.15
C GLU A 34 -26.33 -11.59 71.86
N VAL A 35 -26.47 -12.49 72.84
CA VAL A 35 -26.23 -13.93 72.65
C VAL A 35 -27.26 -14.55 71.71
N ASP A 36 -28.54 -14.23 71.88
CA ASP A 36 -29.62 -14.73 71.02
C ASP A 36 -29.47 -14.22 69.56
N GLU A 37 -29.04 -12.96 69.40
CA GLU A 37 -28.74 -12.39 68.07
C GLU A 37 -27.52 -13.06 67.43
N LEU A 38 -26.47 -13.36 68.22
CA LEU A 38 -25.29 -14.09 67.78
C LEU A 38 -25.59 -15.55 67.41
N GLU A 39 -26.46 -16.24 68.16
CA GLU A 39 -26.90 -17.61 67.84
C GLU A 39 -27.69 -17.64 66.54
N SER A 40 -28.61 -16.69 66.34
CA SER A 40 -29.37 -16.54 65.08
C SER A 40 -28.45 -16.26 63.89
N ALA A 41 -27.44 -15.38 64.07
CA ALA A 41 -26.43 -15.12 63.05
C ALA A 41 -25.58 -16.36 62.74
N LEU A 42 -25.22 -17.14 63.77
CA LEU A 42 -24.45 -18.38 63.61
C LEU A 42 -25.24 -19.44 62.84
N ASP A 43 -26.52 -19.61 63.13
CA ASP A 43 -27.39 -20.55 62.42
C ASP A 43 -27.58 -20.17 60.95
N ASN A 44 -27.76 -18.88 60.67
CA ASN A 44 -27.80 -18.36 59.30
C ASN A 44 -26.48 -18.61 58.56
N LEU A 45 -25.34 -18.32 59.19
CA LEU A 45 -24.01 -18.58 58.63
C LEU A 45 -23.77 -20.08 58.40
N GLN A 46 -24.27 -20.95 59.27
CA GLN A 46 -24.19 -22.40 59.05
C GLN A 46 -25.04 -22.84 57.85
N GLY A 47 -26.24 -22.27 57.70
CA GLY A 47 -27.10 -22.48 56.54
C GLY A 47 -26.42 -22.07 55.23
N GLU A 48 -25.86 -20.85 55.19
CA GLU A 48 -25.11 -20.34 54.04
C GLU A 48 -23.88 -21.20 53.73
N ASN A 49 -23.13 -21.62 54.75
CA ASN A 49 -21.94 -22.45 54.56
C ASN A 49 -22.31 -23.84 54.01
N LYS A 50 -23.48 -24.38 54.36
CA LYS A 50 -24.01 -25.61 53.77
C LYS A 50 -24.42 -25.42 52.31
N ASP A 51 -25.08 -24.31 51.97
CA ASP A 51 -25.42 -23.96 50.59
C ASP A 51 -24.16 -23.76 49.72
N LEU A 52 -23.19 -23.00 50.22
CA LEU A 52 -21.90 -22.77 49.56
C LEU A 52 -21.14 -24.08 49.31
N LYS A 53 -21.13 -25.01 50.28
CA LYS A 53 -20.54 -26.36 50.06
C LYS A 53 -21.27 -27.13 48.95
N GLY A 54 -22.60 -27.01 48.87
CA GLY A 54 -23.39 -27.57 47.77
C GLY A 54 -22.99 -26.99 46.42
N ARG A 55 -22.93 -25.66 46.31
CA ARG A 55 -22.51 -24.96 45.08
C ARG A 55 -21.08 -25.31 44.66
N ILE A 56 -20.15 -25.42 45.61
CA ILE A 56 -18.76 -25.85 45.31
C ILE A 56 -18.72 -27.27 44.73
N ALA A 57 -19.55 -28.18 45.23
CA ALA A 57 -19.64 -29.54 44.68
C ALA A 57 -20.18 -29.54 43.24
N GLU A 58 -21.15 -28.67 42.95
CA GLU A 58 -21.71 -28.50 41.61
C GLU A 58 -20.71 -27.87 40.63
N ILE A 59 -19.97 -26.84 41.04
CA ILE A 59 -18.89 -26.24 40.25
C ILE A 59 -17.84 -27.30 39.88
N LYS A 60 -17.42 -28.14 40.84
CA LYS A 60 -16.46 -29.23 40.56
C LYS A 60 -16.99 -30.26 39.57
N LYS A 61 -18.30 -30.48 39.53
CA LYS A 61 -18.93 -31.37 38.55
C LYS A 61 -18.89 -30.74 37.15
N LEU A 62 -19.26 -29.47 37.04
CA LEU A 62 -19.23 -28.71 35.79
C LEU A 62 -17.81 -28.59 35.23
N GLU A 63 -16.80 -28.36 36.08
CA GLU A 63 -15.38 -28.35 35.65
C GLU A 63 -14.94 -29.68 35.03
N LYS A 64 -15.38 -30.82 35.59
CA LYS A 64 -15.11 -32.14 35.01
C LYS A 64 -15.81 -32.34 33.67
N GLU A 65 -17.06 -31.92 33.56
CA GLU A 65 -17.82 -31.99 32.32
C GLU A 65 -17.20 -31.12 31.21
N LEU A 66 -16.78 -29.89 31.53
CA LEU A 66 -16.06 -29.01 30.61
C LEU A 66 -14.74 -29.62 30.13
N LYS A 67 -13.97 -30.23 31.05
CA LYS A 67 -12.71 -30.91 30.69
C LYS A 67 -12.96 -32.08 29.73
N LEU A 68 -14.02 -32.85 29.97
CA LEU A 68 -14.41 -33.97 29.09
C LEU A 68 -14.87 -33.46 27.72
N LEU A 69 -15.66 -32.37 27.68
CA LEU A 69 -16.11 -31.76 26.43
C LEU A 69 -14.96 -31.23 25.59
N ARG A 70 -13.97 -30.56 26.20
CA ARG A 70 -12.74 -30.13 25.51
C ARG A 70 -12.00 -31.31 24.90
N ALA A 71 -11.78 -32.37 25.66
CA ALA A 71 -11.11 -33.58 25.16
C ALA A 71 -11.85 -34.23 23.98
N LYS A 72 -13.20 -34.25 24.01
CA LYS A 72 -14.02 -34.73 22.90
C LYS A 72 -13.94 -33.81 21.68
N MET A 73 -13.91 -32.51 21.88
CA MET A 73 -13.77 -31.52 20.80
C MET A 73 -12.41 -31.66 20.10
N ASP A 74 -11.32 -31.80 20.89
CA ASP A 74 -9.98 -32.06 20.36
C ASP A 74 -9.93 -33.38 19.59
N SER A 75 -10.60 -34.44 20.08
CA SER A 75 -10.66 -35.71 19.34
C SER A 75 -11.43 -35.61 18.02
N VAL A 76 -12.48 -34.79 17.97
CA VAL A 76 -13.26 -34.54 16.74
C VAL A 76 -12.44 -33.71 15.74
N ALA A 77 -11.73 -32.70 16.21
CA ALA A 77 -10.87 -31.86 15.35
C ALA A 77 -9.72 -32.67 14.71
N GLN A 78 -9.22 -33.69 15.41
CA GLN A 78 -8.18 -34.60 14.91
C GLN A 78 -8.71 -35.72 14.01
N LEU A 79 -10.02 -35.79 13.73
CA LEU A 79 -10.54 -36.82 12.83
C LEU A 79 -9.94 -36.67 11.43
N PRO A 80 -9.70 -37.78 10.71
CA PRO A 80 -9.10 -37.71 9.39
C PRO A 80 -9.89 -36.83 8.40
N GLY A 81 -11.22 -36.89 8.48
CA GLY A 81 -12.12 -36.11 7.62
C GLY A 81 -12.10 -34.60 7.90
N THR A 82 -11.93 -34.18 9.17
CA THR A 82 -11.81 -32.77 9.52
C THR A 82 -10.46 -32.21 9.10
N LEU A 83 -9.37 -32.96 9.34
CA LEU A 83 -8.02 -32.59 8.87
C LEU A 83 -7.97 -32.45 7.34
N TYR A 84 -8.59 -33.39 6.61
CA TYR A 84 -8.68 -33.29 5.15
C TYR A 84 -9.50 -32.10 4.68
N SER A 85 -10.59 -31.77 5.38
CA SER A 85 -11.43 -30.61 5.05
C SER A 85 -10.67 -29.29 5.28
N GLN A 86 -9.93 -29.18 6.39
CA GLN A 86 -9.05 -28.04 6.65
C GLN A 86 -7.95 -27.91 5.60
N ALA A 87 -7.29 -29.02 5.23
CA ALA A 87 -6.31 -29.00 4.15
C ALA A 87 -6.92 -28.52 2.82
N HIS A 88 -8.17 -28.90 2.54
CA HIS A 88 -8.88 -28.40 1.37
C HIS A 88 -9.16 -26.89 1.45
N GLU A 89 -9.52 -26.35 2.62
CA GLU A 89 -9.71 -24.91 2.80
C GLU A 89 -8.41 -24.13 2.52
N TYR A 90 -7.28 -24.59 3.05
CA TYR A 90 -5.97 -23.98 2.75
C TYR A 90 -5.62 -24.04 1.27
N PHE A 91 -5.96 -25.14 0.59
CA PHE A 91 -5.79 -25.26 -0.87
C PHE A 91 -6.61 -24.21 -1.65
N GLU A 92 -7.84 -23.92 -1.21
CA GLU A 92 -8.69 -22.90 -1.84
C GLU A 92 -8.21 -21.48 -1.53
N LEU A 93 -7.58 -21.27 -0.37
CA LEU A 93 -6.93 -20.01 0.01
C LEU A 93 -5.54 -19.80 -0.63
N GLU A 94 -5.12 -20.71 -1.52
CA GLU A 94 -3.79 -20.73 -2.15
C GLU A 94 -2.61 -20.85 -1.15
N ASP A 95 -2.89 -21.22 0.10
CA ASP A 95 -1.88 -21.57 1.10
C ASP A 95 -1.51 -23.05 0.95
N TYR A 96 -0.73 -23.32 -0.10
CA TYR A 96 -0.34 -24.68 -0.45
C TYR A 96 0.59 -25.31 0.61
N ASP A 97 1.34 -24.51 1.36
CA ASP A 97 2.23 -25.01 2.42
C ASP A 97 1.42 -25.54 3.61
N ALA A 98 0.49 -24.75 4.13
CA ALA A 98 -0.40 -25.21 5.21
C ALA A 98 -1.26 -26.41 4.79
N CYS A 99 -1.70 -26.45 3.52
CA CYS A 99 -2.40 -27.59 2.95
C CYS A 99 -1.54 -28.87 2.96
N MET A 100 -0.31 -28.79 2.45
CA MET A 100 0.59 -29.94 2.39
C MET A 100 0.98 -30.43 3.79
N ASP A 101 1.28 -29.52 4.73
CA ASP A 101 1.62 -29.86 6.11
C ASP A 101 0.49 -30.66 6.78
N LEU A 102 -0.77 -30.25 6.59
CA LEU A 102 -1.92 -30.98 7.12
C LEU A 102 -2.12 -32.34 6.45
N LEU A 103 -1.86 -32.46 5.15
CA LEU A 103 -1.93 -33.75 4.44
C LEU A 103 -0.83 -34.71 4.90
N VAL A 104 0.37 -34.20 5.23
CA VAL A 104 1.45 -34.99 5.84
C VAL A 104 1.02 -35.50 7.20
N VAL A 105 0.54 -34.62 8.10
CA VAL A 105 0.04 -35.01 9.44
C VAL A 105 -1.07 -36.05 9.34
N LEU A 106 -2.00 -35.88 8.39
CA LEU A 106 -3.06 -36.83 8.11
C LEU A 106 -2.51 -38.20 7.69
N SER A 107 -1.52 -38.23 6.80
CA SER A 107 -0.90 -39.48 6.32
C SER A 107 -0.09 -40.21 7.41
N GLU A 108 0.54 -39.46 8.32
CA GLU A 108 1.33 -40.03 9.42
C GLU A 108 0.44 -40.61 10.52
N LYS A 109 -0.62 -39.90 10.89
CA LYS A 109 -1.53 -40.32 11.97
C LYS A 109 -2.55 -41.36 11.52
N TYR A 110 -2.94 -41.33 10.24
CA TYR A 110 -4.02 -42.16 9.68
C TYR A 110 -3.64 -42.74 8.31
N PRO A 111 -2.63 -43.63 8.26
CA PRO A 111 -2.05 -44.12 7.00
C PRO A 111 -3.04 -44.88 6.11
N ASP A 112 -4.05 -45.51 6.70
CA ASP A 112 -5.07 -46.29 5.98
C ASP A 112 -6.28 -45.45 5.54
N TRP A 113 -6.36 -44.18 5.97
CA TRP A 113 -7.50 -43.32 5.66
C TRP A 113 -7.38 -42.72 4.25
N ASP A 114 -8.13 -43.29 3.30
CA ASP A 114 -8.26 -42.84 1.91
C ASP A 114 -6.95 -42.33 1.28
N ARG A 115 -5.89 -43.13 1.44
CA ARG A 115 -4.51 -42.78 1.09
C ARG A 115 -4.37 -42.21 -0.32
N LYS A 116 -5.04 -42.82 -1.30
CA LYS A 116 -5.00 -42.36 -2.71
C LYS A 116 -5.53 -40.93 -2.86
N LYS A 117 -6.55 -40.56 -2.10
CA LYS A 117 -7.15 -39.23 -2.13
C LYS A 117 -6.23 -38.19 -1.49
N VAL A 118 -5.54 -38.54 -0.40
CA VAL A 118 -4.55 -37.69 0.28
C VAL A 118 -3.34 -37.46 -0.63
N GLU A 119 -2.76 -38.54 -1.18
CA GLU A 119 -1.61 -38.47 -2.10
C GLU A 119 -1.92 -37.62 -3.33
N LYS A 120 -3.09 -37.83 -3.97
CA LYS A 120 -3.50 -37.02 -5.12
C LYS A 120 -3.62 -35.53 -4.77
N LYS A 121 -4.24 -35.20 -3.64
CA LYS A 121 -4.41 -33.80 -3.20
C LYS A 121 -3.05 -33.15 -2.92
N TYR A 122 -2.12 -33.90 -2.32
CA TYR A 122 -0.76 -33.45 -2.05
C TYR A 122 0.01 -33.17 -3.34
N ASP A 123 -0.05 -34.08 -4.31
CA ASP A 123 0.59 -33.90 -5.61
C ASP A 123 0.01 -32.70 -6.37
N ASP A 124 -1.31 -32.52 -6.34
CA ASP A 124 -1.99 -31.36 -6.92
C ASP A 124 -1.58 -30.05 -6.22
N ALA A 125 -1.48 -30.04 -4.88
CA ALA A 125 -1.01 -28.89 -4.10
C ALA A 125 0.44 -28.53 -4.41
N ASN A 126 1.33 -29.52 -4.47
CA ASN A 126 2.73 -29.32 -4.82
C ASN A 126 2.90 -28.81 -6.27
N ARG A 127 2.09 -29.30 -7.22
CA ARG A 127 2.08 -28.77 -8.59
C ARG A 127 1.66 -27.30 -8.61
N LYS A 128 0.53 -26.97 -7.97
CA LYS A 128 0.03 -25.59 -7.91
C LYS A 128 0.98 -24.65 -7.17
N LYS A 129 1.60 -25.09 -6.08
CA LYS A 129 2.63 -24.32 -5.36
C LYS A 129 3.76 -23.90 -6.30
N ARG A 130 4.31 -24.85 -7.07
CA ARG A 130 5.40 -24.56 -8.03
C ARG A 130 4.98 -23.58 -9.12
N GLU A 131 3.73 -23.67 -9.59
CA GLU A 131 3.18 -22.73 -10.58
C GLU A 131 3.02 -21.32 -9.97
N PHE A 132 2.48 -21.23 -8.76
CA PHE A 132 2.34 -19.99 -8.02
C PHE A 132 3.69 -19.32 -7.73
N GLU A 133 4.67 -20.06 -7.23
CA GLU A 133 6.03 -19.55 -6.97
C GLU A 133 6.71 -19.03 -8.25
N LYS A 134 6.54 -19.72 -9.38
CA LYS A 134 7.06 -19.27 -10.68
C LYS A 134 6.40 -17.96 -11.11
N GLU A 135 5.09 -17.83 -10.92
CA GLU A 135 4.35 -16.63 -11.26
C GLU A 135 4.75 -15.45 -10.36
N GLN A 136 4.87 -15.66 -9.05
CA GLN A 136 5.36 -14.64 -8.12
C GLN A 136 6.79 -14.18 -8.47
N LEU A 137 7.68 -15.11 -8.84
CA LEU A 137 9.02 -14.78 -9.31
C LEU A 137 8.99 -13.97 -10.62
N ARG A 138 8.07 -14.31 -11.54
CA ARG A 138 7.88 -13.57 -12.79
C ARG A 138 7.45 -12.13 -12.51
N LEU A 139 6.44 -11.94 -11.66
CA LEU A 139 5.94 -10.63 -11.26
C LEU A 139 7.03 -9.80 -10.58
N LYS A 140 7.78 -10.39 -9.65
CA LYS A 140 8.92 -9.73 -8.99
C LYS A 140 9.96 -9.25 -10.00
N LYS A 141 10.35 -10.08 -10.97
CA LYS A 141 11.30 -9.69 -12.03
C LYS A 141 10.75 -8.58 -12.92
N VAL A 142 9.46 -8.56 -13.21
CA VAL A 142 8.82 -7.49 -13.99
C VAL A 142 8.88 -6.16 -13.22
N GLU A 143 8.58 -6.18 -11.92
CA GLU A 143 8.62 -5.00 -11.07
C GLU A 143 10.05 -4.48 -10.89
N GLU A 144 11.03 -5.35 -10.63
CA GLU A 144 12.46 -4.98 -10.58
C GLU A 144 12.93 -4.30 -11.88
N ARG A 145 12.51 -4.81 -13.04
CA ARG A 145 12.80 -4.19 -14.35
C ARG A 145 12.11 -2.85 -14.52
N LYS A 146 10.90 -2.67 -13.98
CA LYS A 146 10.17 -1.39 -14.01
C LYS A 146 10.90 -0.35 -13.15
N GLN A 147 11.28 -0.71 -11.92
CA GLN A 147 12.03 0.15 -11.02
C GLN A 147 13.40 0.53 -11.59
N LYS A 148 14.13 -0.42 -12.17
CA LYS A 148 15.42 -0.13 -12.84
C LYS A 148 15.27 0.85 -13.99
N ARG A 149 14.22 0.71 -14.82
CA ARG A 149 13.94 1.66 -15.92
C ARG A 149 13.58 3.05 -15.40
N ALA A 150 12.79 3.15 -14.33
CA ALA A 150 12.47 4.43 -13.71
C ALA A 150 13.72 5.13 -13.14
N ALA A 151 14.60 4.37 -12.48
CA ALA A 151 15.87 4.91 -11.98
C ALA A 151 16.79 5.39 -13.11
N GLN A 152 16.87 4.64 -14.21
CA GLN A 152 17.60 5.05 -15.42
C GLN A 152 17.01 6.31 -16.05
N MET A 153 15.68 6.44 -16.08
CA MET A 153 15.02 7.65 -16.58
C MET A 153 15.38 8.87 -15.73
N LEU A 154 15.36 8.74 -14.39
CA LEU A 154 15.72 9.83 -13.49
C LEU A 154 17.18 10.29 -13.68
N ASP A 155 18.10 9.35 -13.85
CA ASP A 155 19.50 9.67 -14.15
C ASP A 155 19.64 10.35 -15.53
N SER A 156 18.88 9.88 -16.53
CA SER A 156 18.84 10.50 -17.85
C SER A 156 18.33 11.94 -17.80
N ILE A 157 17.26 12.21 -17.05
CA ILE A 157 16.73 13.56 -16.83
C ILE A 157 17.79 14.43 -16.17
N LYS A 158 18.42 13.96 -15.09
CA LYS A 158 19.45 14.72 -14.37
C LYS A 158 20.62 15.13 -15.25
N ASN A 159 21.01 14.27 -16.19
CA ASN A 159 22.18 14.51 -17.05
C ASN A 159 21.84 15.30 -18.32
N ASN A 160 20.61 15.22 -18.80
CA ASN A 160 20.23 15.75 -20.12
C ASN A 160 19.14 16.83 -20.08
N VAL A 161 18.57 17.16 -18.92
CA VAL A 161 17.58 18.23 -18.76
C VAL A 161 18.15 19.31 -17.83
N GLU A 162 18.26 20.51 -18.37
CA GLU A 162 18.63 21.70 -17.59
C GLU A 162 17.38 22.39 -17.01
N SER A 163 17.55 23.03 -15.86
CA SER A 163 16.53 23.88 -15.22
C SER A 163 17.04 25.30 -15.16
N VAL A 164 16.32 26.22 -15.80
CA VAL A 164 16.71 27.63 -15.94
C VAL A 164 15.60 28.51 -15.36
N PHE A 165 15.90 29.19 -14.25
CA PHE A 165 14.96 30.14 -13.64
C PHE A 165 15.14 31.54 -14.23
N ASP A 166 14.05 32.12 -14.73
CA ASP A 166 13.99 33.51 -15.16
C ASP A 166 13.33 34.37 -14.07
N SER A 167 14.14 35.20 -13.43
CA SER A 167 13.69 36.09 -12.36
C SER A 167 12.72 37.17 -12.84
N LYS A 168 12.77 37.58 -14.12
CA LYS A 168 11.90 38.63 -14.69
C LYS A 168 10.49 38.11 -14.90
N SER A 169 10.34 36.97 -15.56
CA SER A 169 9.04 36.35 -15.79
C SER A 169 8.55 35.52 -14.59
N GLY A 170 9.45 35.14 -13.69
CA GLY A 170 9.13 34.25 -12.58
C GLY A 170 8.91 32.81 -13.00
N LYS A 171 9.40 32.40 -14.16
CA LYS A 171 9.17 31.07 -14.72
C LYS A 171 10.44 30.23 -14.64
N THR A 172 10.27 28.94 -14.38
CA THR A 172 11.34 27.95 -14.50
C THR A 172 11.15 27.17 -15.79
N TYR A 173 12.17 27.14 -16.62
CA TYR A 173 12.18 26.42 -17.89
C TYR A 173 12.99 25.14 -17.72
N TYR A 174 12.43 24.01 -18.11
CA TYR A 174 13.13 22.74 -18.20
C TYR A 174 13.34 22.40 -19.67
N ARG A 175 14.60 22.35 -20.10
CA ARG A 175 15.00 22.20 -21.51
C ARG A 175 15.96 21.06 -21.67
N THR A 176 15.96 20.45 -22.84
CA THR A 176 16.89 19.37 -23.17
C THR A 176 18.26 19.92 -23.54
N LEU A 177 19.32 19.20 -23.17
CA LEU A 177 20.70 19.41 -23.61
C LEU A 177 21.04 18.57 -24.85
N ARG A 178 20.13 17.69 -25.28
CA ARG A 178 20.31 16.83 -26.45
C ARG A 178 20.09 17.62 -27.74
N SER A 179 20.63 17.09 -28.84
CA SER A 179 20.34 17.64 -30.17
C SER A 179 18.88 17.40 -30.54
N THR A 180 18.17 18.49 -30.83
CA THR A 180 16.79 18.46 -31.29
C THR A 180 16.65 18.65 -32.79
N LEU A 181 17.75 18.68 -33.54
CA LEU A 181 17.79 18.83 -35.00
C LEU A 181 17.90 17.47 -35.71
N CYS A 182 17.10 17.30 -36.77
CA CYS A 182 17.10 16.18 -37.69
C CYS A 182 17.41 16.69 -39.09
N GLN A 183 18.41 16.13 -39.75
CA GLN A 183 18.66 16.40 -41.16
C GLN A 183 17.80 15.49 -42.03
N VAL A 184 16.85 16.06 -42.77
CA VAL A 184 15.88 15.31 -43.58
C VAL A 184 16.31 15.27 -45.05
N ALA A 185 17.07 16.26 -45.51
CA ALA A 185 17.70 16.27 -46.83
C ALA A 185 19.11 16.87 -46.76
N HIS A 186 19.84 16.87 -47.88
CA HIS A 186 21.22 17.34 -47.92
C HIS A 186 21.40 18.76 -47.36
N THR A 187 20.49 19.68 -47.68
CA THR A 187 20.52 21.07 -47.21
C THR A 187 19.48 21.39 -46.14
N ILE A 188 18.52 20.48 -45.91
CA ILE A 188 17.33 20.77 -45.10
C ILE A 188 17.39 20.03 -43.77
N SER A 189 17.18 20.77 -42.68
CA SER A 189 17.07 20.21 -41.33
C SER A 189 15.86 20.78 -40.59
N PHE A 190 15.25 19.94 -39.75
CA PHE A 190 14.11 20.26 -38.92
C PHE A 190 14.43 20.01 -37.45
N GLY A 191 14.12 20.99 -36.61
CA GLY A 191 14.25 20.96 -35.17
C GLY A 191 12.90 20.91 -34.50
N ILE A 192 12.74 20.00 -33.53
CA ILE A 192 11.60 19.97 -32.62
C ILE A 192 12.13 19.75 -31.20
N GLU A 193 11.85 20.73 -30.36
CA GLU A 193 12.20 20.74 -28.95
C GLU A 193 10.93 20.89 -28.13
N LEU A 194 10.54 19.84 -27.42
CA LEU A 194 9.55 19.95 -26.35
C LEU A 194 10.27 20.48 -25.11
N TYR A 195 9.68 21.46 -24.43
CA TYR A 195 10.19 21.94 -23.15
C TYR A 195 9.04 22.25 -22.19
N LEU A 196 9.33 22.21 -20.89
CA LEU A 196 8.35 22.42 -19.82
C LEU A 196 8.57 23.78 -19.17
N VAL A 197 7.48 24.49 -18.90
CA VAL A 197 7.48 25.77 -18.19
C VAL A 197 6.67 25.62 -16.91
N VAL A 198 7.29 25.99 -15.79
CA VAL A 198 6.65 26.04 -14.47
C VAL A 198 6.51 27.49 -14.04
N HIS A 199 5.28 27.90 -13.78
CA HIS A 199 4.93 29.24 -13.33
C HIS A 199 5.02 29.36 -11.80
N LYS A 200 5.06 30.59 -11.26
CA LYS A 200 5.18 30.83 -9.81
C LYS A 200 4.03 30.25 -8.97
N ASP A 201 2.85 30.16 -9.57
CA ASP A 201 1.64 29.58 -8.97
C ASP A 201 1.64 28.05 -8.97
N GLY A 202 2.67 27.42 -9.54
CA GLY A 202 2.79 25.97 -9.68
C GLY A 202 2.15 25.42 -10.95
N ASN A 203 1.50 26.25 -11.77
CA ASN A 203 0.96 25.82 -13.05
C ASN A 203 2.07 25.39 -14.00
N ARG A 204 1.80 24.35 -14.78
CA ARG A 204 2.76 23.70 -15.67
C ARG A 204 2.21 23.65 -17.07
N GLU A 205 2.97 24.13 -18.03
CA GLU A 205 2.61 24.06 -19.44
C GLU A 205 3.77 23.52 -20.26
N PHE A 206 3.44 22.69 -21.26
CA PHE A 206 4.40 22.34 -22.28
C PHE A 206 4.38 23.37 -23.40
N ARG A 207 5.55 23.55 -24.01
CA ARG A 207 5.72 24.34 -25.21
C ARG A 207 6.60 23.59 -26.18
N ILE A 208 6.40 23.85 -27.46
CA ILE A 208 7.18 23.26 -28.53
C ILE A 208 7.90 24.38 -29.27
N ARG A 209 9.22 24.26 -29.37
CA ARG A 209 10.03 25.09 -30.25
C ARG A 209 10.33 24.31 -31.51
N SER A 210 9.98 24.89 -32.65
CA SER A 210 10.28 24.35 -33.97
C SER A 210 11.32 25.19 -34.67
N THR A 211 12.12 24.54 -35.50
CA THR A 211 13.14 25.21 -36.31
C THR A 211 13.23 24.52 -37.66
N TYR A 212 13.08 25.28 -38.73
CA TYR A 212 13.46 24.84 -40.07
C TYR A 212 14.77 25.52 -40.44
N ILE A 213 15.68 24.76 -41.08
CA ILE A 213 16.96 25.26 -41.55
C ILE A 213 17.14 24.80 -43.00
N ASP A 214 17.37 25.74 -43.90
CA ASP A 214 17.83 25.48 -45.26
C ASP A 214 19.23 26.03 -45.46
N LYS A 215 20.16 25.16 -45.87
CA LYS A 215 21.55 25.47 -46.18
C LYS A 215 21.82 25.54 -47.68
N SER A 216 20.79 25.62 -48.52
CA SER A 216 20.92 25.62 -49.98
C SER A 216 21.47 26.93 -50.56
N GLY A 217 21.93 27.87 -49.71
CA GLY A 217 22.52 29.14 -50.14
C GLY A 217 23.69 28.90 -51.08
N SER A 218 23.41 29.04 -52.37
CA SER A 218 24.37 29.01 -53.48
C SER A 218 24.01 30.14 -54.43
N ASP A 219 24.97 30.60 -55.23
CA ASP A 219 24.74 31.67 -56.22
C ASP A 219 23.67 31.30 -57.29
N TYR A 220 23.19 30.05 -57.30
CA TYR A 220 22.24 29.51 -58.28
C TYR A 220 20.86 29.14 -57.72
N HIS A 221 20.67 29.12 -56.39
CA HIS A 221 19.42 28.75 -55.76
C HIS A 221 19.13 29.62 -54.53
N ASP A 222 18.04 30.40 -54.62
CA ASP A 222 17.53 31.17 -53.48
C ASP A 222 17.03 30.20 -52.39
N PRO A 223 17.52 30.33 -51.14
CA PRO A 223 17.08 29.49 -50.04
C PRO A 223 15.58 29.68 -49.76
N GLN A 224 14.85 28.58 -49.61
CA GLN A 224 13.38 28.61 -49.62
C GLN A 224 12.83 28.67 -48.20
N TRP A 225 11.82 29.51 -47.98
CA TRP A 225 11.05 29.50 -46.73
C TRP A 225 10.04 28.36 -46.72
N MET A 226 9.96 27.63 -45.60
CA MET A 226 9.00 26.55 -45.42
C MET A 226 7.58 27.11 -45.18
N ASN A 227 7.48 28.25 -44.50
CA ASN A 227 6.24 28.92 -44.13
C ASN A 227 5.23 27.93 -43.51
N TYR A 228 5.67 27.15 -42.52
CA TYR A 228 4.85 26.11 -41.90
C TYR A 228 3.82 26.70 -40.92
N ASN A 229 2.54 26.47 -41.14
CA ASN A 229 1.48 26.99 -40.27
C ASN A 229 0.90 25.91 -39.34
N GLU A 230 1.23 24.63 -39.56
CA GLU A 230 0.80 23.53 -38.70
C GLU A 230 1.94 22.51 -38.53
N ILE A 231 2.11 22.03 -37.30
CA ILE A 231 2.95 20.87 -36.99
C ILE A 231 2.05 19.78 -36.42
N GLU A 232 2.12 18.58 -37.00
CA GLU A 232 1.44 17.40 -36.48
C GLU A 232 2.46 16.41 -35.91
N LEU A 233 2.21 15.95 -34.69
CA LEU A 233 2.94 14.85 -34.09
C LEU A 233 2.01 13.63 -34.01
N LEU A 234 2.51 12.50 -34.51
CA LEU A 234 1.80 11.23 -34.59
C LEU A 234 2.63 10.14 -33.92
N THR A 235 2.05 9.45 -32.94
CA THR A 235 2.67 8.30 -32.29
C THR A 235 2.38 6.99 -33.02
N ASP A 236 3.16 5.95 -32.70
CA ASP A 236 2.93 4.56 -33.14
C ASP A 236 1.61 3.98 -32.63
N ASN A 237 1.10 4.44 -31.49
CA ASN A 237 -0.24 4.09 -30.97
C ASN A 237 -1.38 5.00 -31.51
N ASN A 238 -1.15 5.70 -32.62
CA ASN A 238 -2.12 6.53 -33.36
C ASN A 238 -2.75 7.67 -32.55
N LYS A 239 -2.02 8.19 -31.55
CA LYS A 239 -2.35 9.46 -30.88
C LYS A 239 -1.79 10.60 -31.72
N ARG A 240 -2.56 11.69 -31.80
CA ARG A 240 -2.25 12.84 -32.66
C ARG A 240 -2.41 14.13 -31.88
N ILE A 241 -1.53 15.07 -32.17
CA ILE A 241 -1.66 16.45 -31.73
C ILE A 241 -1.28 17.37 -32.88
N TYR A 242 -2.05 18.44 -33.02
CA TYR A 242 -1.85 19.48 -34.03
C TYR A 242 -1.47 20.76 -33.30
N VAL A 243 -0.36 21.36 -33.72
CA VAL A 243 0.15 22.62 -33.21
C VAL A 243 -0.05 23.65 -34.31
N ASN A 244 -0.96 24.60 -34.06
CA ASN A 244 -1.17 25.74 -34.95
C ASN A 244 -0.07 26.77 -34.70
N VAL A 245 0.75 27.02 -35.71
CA VAL A 245 1.90 27.92 -35.62
C VAL A 245 1.46 29.32 -36.03
N ASP A 246 1.63 30.28 -35.13
CA ASP A 246 1.30 31.68 -35.39
C ASP A 246 2.40 32.34 -36.24
N GLU A 247 2.11 32.56 -37.53
CA GLU A 247 3.02 33.18 -38.48
C GLU A 247 3.57 34.54 -38.00
N ARG A 248 2.80 35.30 -37.23
CA ARG A 248 3.21 36.62 -36.73
C ARG A 248 4.27 36.56 -35.63
N LYS A 249 4.42 35.40 -34.99
CA LYS A 249 5.38 35.16 -33.91
C LYS A 249 6.62 34.41 -34.37
N LYS A 250 6.68 34.05 -35.66
CA LYS A 250 7.86 33.38 -36.21
C LYS A 250 9.04 34.33 -36.28
N GLU A 251 10.21 33.76 -36.04
CA GLU A 251 11.49 34.40 -36.26
C GLU A 251 12.08 33.89 -37.58
N PHE A 252 12.46 34.81 -38.44
CA PHE A 252 13.11 34.53 -39.72
C PHE A 252 14.55 35.07 -39.66
N ILE A 253 15.51 34.20 -39.87
CA ILE A 253 16.92 34.55 -39.94
C ILE A 253 17.40 34.21 -41.34
N GLU A 254 17.79 35.24 -42.09
CA GLU A 254 18.38 35.12 -43.41
C GLU A 254 19.87 35.43 -43.34
N SER A 255 20.68 34.60 -43.98
CA SER A 255 22.11 34.80 -44.11
C SER A 255 22.59 34.27 -45.46
N THR A 256 23.80 34.63 -45.87
CA THR A 256 24.38 34.23 -47.18
C THR A 256 24.33 32.73 -47.45
N PHE A 257 24.34 31.89 -46.40
CA PHE A 257 24.45 30.44 -46.54
C PHE A 257 23.31 29.66 -45.87
N ILE A 258 22.51 30.31 -45.03
CA ILE A 258 21.51 29.64 -44.19
C ILE A 258 20.26 30.51 -44.03
N ASN A 259 19.09 29.93 -44.31
CA ASN A 259 17.80 30.45 -43.88
C ASN A 259 17.25 29.64 -42.71
N GLN A 260 16.75 30.31 -41.68
CA GLN A 260 16.11 29.66 -40.54
C GLN A 260 14.75 30.25 -40.23
N GLU A 261 13.75 29.39 -40.07
CA GLU A 261 12.39 29.75 -39.67
C GLU A 261 12.07 29.07 -38.34
N LYS A 262 11.86 29.86 -37.28
CA LYS A 262 11.63 29.36 -35.93
C LYS A 262 10.26 29.77 -35.42
N SER A 263 9.66 28.90 -34.61
CA SER A 263 8.45 29.22 -33.85
C SER A 263 8.53 28.64 -32.44
N ASP A 264 7.75 29.22 -31.54
CA ASP A 264 7.64 28.78 -30.15
C ASP A 264 6.16 28.84 -29.74
N ASP A 265 5.54 27.68 -29.68
CA ASP A 265 4.09 27.53 -29.61
C ASP A 265 3.67 26.74 -28.36
N ILE A 266 2.51 27.08 -27.82
CA ILE A 266 1.92 26.35 -26.70
C ILE A 266 1.33 25.04 -27.22
N ILE A 267 1.50 23.96 -26.48
CA ILE A 267 0.92 22.66 -26.79
C ILE A 267 -0.03 22.21 -25.69
N ASP A 268 -1.07 21.48 -26.07
CA ASP A 268 -2.08 20.96 -25.13
C ASP A 268 -1.43 19.92 -24.19
N THR A 269 -1.29 20.31 -22.92
CA THR A 269 -0.63 19.51 -21.87
C THR A 269 -1.26 18.13 -21.70
N ASP A 270 -2.59 18.05 -21.66
CA ASP A 270 -3.29 16.78 -21.43
C ASP A 270 -3.10 15.84 -22.62
N LYS A 271 -3.10 16.38 -23.84
CA LYS A 271 -2.87 15.57 -25.04
C LYS A 271 -1.42 15.11 -25.16
N ILE A 272 -0.44 15.97 -24.88
CA ILE A 272 0.98 15.61 -25.06
C ILE A 272 1.45 14.59 -24.02
N LEU A 273 0.88 14.60 -22.81
CA LEU A 273 1.18 13.58 -21.78
C LEU A 273 0.77 12.16 -22.22
N ASN A 274 -0.22 12.02 -23.10
CA ASN A 274 -0.60 10.72 -23.66
C ASN A 274 0.47 10.11 -24.59
N PHE A 275 1.56 10.82 -24.89
CA PHE A 275 2.67 10.30 -25.70
C PHE A 275 3.75 9.59 -24.87
N PHE A 276 3.62 9.52 -23.54
CA PHE A 276 4.62 8.91 -22.65
C PHE A 276 4.98 7.46 -23.02
N ASP A 277 3.97 6.68 -23.42
CA ASP A 277 4.11 5.27 -23.79
C ASP A 277 4.46 5.04 -25.27
N ALA A 278 4.60 6.10 -26.07
CA ALA A 278 4.99 5.98 -27.46
C ALA A 278 6.41 5.39 -27.57
N ASN A 279 6.67 4.61 -28.62
CA ASN A 279 8.03 4.15 -28.96
C ASN A 279 8.65 4.95 -30.11
N ARG A 280 7.81 5.67 -30.85
CA ARG A 280 8.22 6.50 -31.99
C ARG A 280 7.22 7.62 -32.18
N ILE A 281 7.72 8.79 -32.55
CA ILE A 281 6.91 9.93 -32.94
C ILE A 281 7.32 10.32 -34.36
N ARG A 282 6.33 10.33 -35.25
CA ARG A 282 6.41 10.90 -36.59
C ARG A 282 5.95 12.33 -36.54
N VAL A 283 6.67 13.18 -37.26
CA VAL A 283 6.46 14.61 -37.32
C VAL A 283 6.05 14.96 -38.74
N TYR A 284 5.06 15.84 -38.86
CA TYR A 284 4.69 16.51 -40.10
C TYR A 284 4.81 18.02 -39.94
N PHE A 285 5.60 18.66 -40.78
CA PHE A 285 5.58 20.12 -40.96
C PHE A 285 4.73 20.44 -42.18
N LYS A 286 3.64 21.18 -41.99
CA LYS A 286 2.71 21.57 -43.05
C LYS A 286 2.77 23.07 -43.26
N GLY A 287 3.03 23.47 -44.50
CA GLY A 287 3.15 24.87 -44.90
C GLY A 287 3.08 25.00 -46.40
N LYS A 288 4.01 25.77 -46.98
CA LYS A 288 4.20 25.82 -48.44
C LYS A 288 4.51 24.43 -49.00
N TYR A 289 5.23 23.62 -48.23
CA TYR A 289 5.53 22.22 -48.53
C TYR A 289 5.04 21.32 -47.39
N LEU A 290 5.01 20.01 -47.65
CA LEU A 290 4.78 18.99 -46.63
C LEU A 290 6.08 18.20 -46.44
N TYR A 291 6.62 18.22 -45.23
CA TYR A 291 7.73 17.36 -44.84
C TYR A 291 7.29 16.42 -43.73
N GLU A 292 7.64 15.14 -43.87
CA GLU A 292 7.47 14.14 -42.83
C GLU A 292 8.80 13.49 -42.47
N PHE A 293 9.01 13.22 -41.19
CA PHE A 293 10.15 12.44 -40.71
C PHE A 293 9.83 11.81 -39.36
N ASP A 294 10.53 10.72 -39.04
CA ASP A 294 10.49 10.15 -37.70
C ASP A 294 11.55 10.83 -36.83
N MET A 295 11.21 11.17 -35.59
CA MET A 295 12.16 11.77 -34.66
C MET A 295 13.42 10.90 -34.55
N THR A 296 14.59 11.54 -34.55
CA THR A 296 15.86 10.84 -34.29
C THR A 296 15.88 10.28 -32.87
N TYR A 297 16.82 9.38 -32.60
CA TYR A 297 17.03 8.84 -31.25
C TYR A 297 17.22 9.96 -30.20
N GLU A 298 18.01 10.99 -30.54
CA GLU A 298 18.24 12.13 -29.64
C GLU A 298 16.99 12.98 -29.44
N GLN A 299 16.28 13.33 -30.52
CA GLN A 299 15.01 14.09 -30.43
C GLN A 299 13.97 13.33 -29.60
N PHE A 300 13.82 12.03 -29.83
CA PHE A 300 12.84 11.22 -29.15
C PHE A 300 13.17 11.05 -27.66
N ASN A 301 14.44 10.83 -27.30
CA ASN A 301 14.82 10.77 -25.89
C ASN A 301 14.69 12.11 -25.19
N ALA A 302 15.06 13.21 -25.84
CA ALA A 302 14.83 14.55 -25.33
C ALA A 302 13.35 14.78 -25.00
N PHE A 303 12.48 14.39 -25.94
CA PHE A 303 11.04 14.48 -25.78
C PHE A 303 10.54 13.65 -24.59
N ARG A 304 10.99 12.40 -24.47
CA ARG A 304 10.62 11.51 -23.36
C ARG A 304 11.11 12.01 -22.00
N GLU A 305 12.34 12.51 -21.93
CA GLU A 305 12.92 13.03 -20.70
C GLU A 305 12.13 14.24 -20.20
N ILE A 306 11.76 15.15 -21.09
CA ILE A 306 10.95 16.33 -20.75
C ILE A 306 9.53 15.94 -20.31
N LEU A 307 8.89 14.98 -21.00
CA LEU A 307 7.60 14.47 -20.57
C LEU A 307 7.67 13.80 -19.19
N ALA A 308 8.66 12.94 -18.97
CA ALA A 308 8.85 12.25 -17.70
C ALA A 308 9.14 13.23 -16.56
N ASN A 309 9.87 14.31 -16.83
CA ASN A 309 10.18 15.34 -15.85
C ASN A 309 8.93 16.01 -15.26
N TYR A 310 7.80 16.02 -15.99
CA TYR A 310 6.52 16.54 -15.48
C TYR A 310 6.06 15.84 -14.20
N ASP A 311 6.30 14.53 -14.08
CA ASP A 311 5.89 13.73 -12.92
C ASP A 311 6.86 13.86 -11.73
N TYR A 312 8.10 14.33 -11.98
CA TYR A 312 9.16 14.41 -10.96
C TYR A 312 9.34 15.80 -10.32
N ILE A 313 8.81 16.85 -10.96
CA ILE A 313 8.78 18.23 -10.45
C ILE A 313 7.55 18.44 -9.58
#